data_AF-A0A330LPC4-F1
#
_entry.id   AF-A0A330LPC4-F1
#
_cell.length_a   1.000
_cell.length_b   1.000
_cell.length_c   1.000
_cell.angle_alpha   90.00
_cell.angle_beta   90.00
_cell.angle_gamma   90.00
#
_symmetry.space_group_name_H-M   'P 1'
#
loop_
_entity.id
_entity.type
_entity.pdbx_description
1 polymer ?
#
loop_
_entity_poly.entity_id
_entity_poly.type
_entity_poly.pdbx_seq_one_letter_code
_entity_poly.pdbx_strand_id
1 'polypeptide(L)'
;MRTRLDRIRHAILFEIIGLVAIMGILSQLGFELGHVGAMGVLFSVVATGWNYVYNIGFDKYMLKKMGTVTKTTLIRIVHSLGFEGGLLFLTIPFMAWFLDLSLWNAFVLDIGMVVFYLFYAYGYNLAYDKLFPVPAVTAQ
;
A
#
# COMPACT_ATOMS: atom_id res chain seq x y z
N MET A 1 14.73 18.31 13.67
CA MET A 1 13.51 17.55 13.26
C MET A 1 12.97 18.13 11.97
N ARG A 2 12.49 17.31 11.02
CA ARG A 2 11.83 17.78 9.79
C ARG A 2 10.56 18.57 10.12
N THR A 3 10.34 19.70 9.45
CA THR A 3 9.15 20.55 9.64
C THR A 3 7.89 19.86 9.12
N ARG A 4 6.69 20.32 9.53
CA ARG A 4 5.42 19.75 9.01
C ARG A 4 5.30 19.93 7.50
N LEU A 5 5.76 21.08 6.97
CA LEU A 5 5.74 21.38 5.55
C LEU A 5 6.68 20.46 4.75
N ASP A 6 7.87 20.13 5.28
CA ASP A 6 8.77 19.17 4.61
C ASP A 6 8.17 17.77 4.49
N ARG A 7 7.40 17.33 5.48
CA ARG A 7 6.72 16.04 5.45
C ARG A 7 5.59 16.01 4.42
N ILE A 8 4.83 17.11 4.33
CA ILE A 8 3.76 17.25 3.34
C ILE A 8 4.36 17.29 1.92
N ARG A 9 5.40 18.09 1.69
CA ARG A 9 6.12 18.13 0.40
C ARG A 9 6.65 16.76 0.03
N HIS A 10 7.28 16.06 0.97
CA HIS A 10 7.81 14.71 0.75
C HIS A 10 6.72 13.73 0.32
N ALA A 11 5.59 13.71 1.03
CA ALA A 11 4.48 12.81 0.73
C ALA A 11 3.85 13.12 -0.63
N ILE A 12 3.58 14.40 -0.93
CA ILE A 12 2.97 14.80 -2.20
C ILE A 12 3.88 14.45 -3.38
N LEU A 13 5.18 14.77 -3.29
CA LEU A 13 6.13 14.45 -4.36
C LEU A 13 6.31 12.94 -4.52
N PHE A 14 6.32 12.17 -3.43
CA PHE A 14 6.39 10.72 -3.46
C PHE A 14 5.22 10.11 -4.23
N GLU A 15 4.00 10.54 -3.89
CA GLU A 15 2.78 10.06 -4.53
C GLU A 15 2.73 10.46 -6.01
N ILE A 16 3.00 11.73 -6.35
CA ILE A 16 2.92 12.21 -7.73
C ILE A 16 3.94 11.50 -8.63
N ILE A 17 5.20 11.40 -8.20
CA ILE A 17 6.25 10.78 -9.01
C ILE A 17 5.99 9.27 -9.14
N GLY A 18 5.57 8.62 -8.06
CA GLY A 18 5.22 7.19 -8.06
C GLY A 18 4.06 6.89 -9.01
N LEU A 19 2.98 7.70 -8.93
CA LEU A 19 1.82 7.58 -9.81
C LEU A 19 2.17 7.81 -11.28
N VAL A 20 2.94 8.86 -11.60
CA VAL A 20 3.36 9.13 -13.00
C VAL A 20 4.23 7.98 -13.52
N ALA A 21 5.17 7.48 -12.72
CA ALA A 21 6.04 6.38 -13.12
C ALA A 21 5.24 5.10 -13.38
N ILE A 22 4.32 4.74 -12.47
CA ILE A 22 3.54 3.51 -12.63
C ILE A 22 2.53 3.62 -13.77
N MET A 23 1.87 4.77 -13.94
CA MET A 23 1.00 5.03 -15.07
C MET A 23 1.76 4.92 -16.39
N GLY A 24 2.99 5.43 -16.46
CA GLY A 24 3.86 5.28 -17.62
C GLY A 24 4.18 3.82 -17.94
N ILE A 25 4.59 3.04 -16.93
CA ILE A 25 4.89 1.60 -17.08
C ILE A 25 3.65 0.84 -17.57
N LEU A 26 2.51 1.04 -16.91
CA LEU A 26 1.26 0.34 -17.25
C LEU A 26 0.74 0.74 -18.64
N SER A 27 0.94 2.00 -19.05
CA SER A 27 0.60 2.42 -20.41
C SER A 27 1.44 1.72 -21.48
N GLN A 28 2.73 1.46 -21.23
CA GLN A 28 3.56 0.67 -22.16
C GLN A 28 3.11 -0.80 -22.23
N LEU A 29 2.43 -1.30 -21.20
CA LEU A 29 1.82 -2.63 -21.17
C LEU A 29 0.42 -2.66 -21.82
N GLY A 30 -0.05 -1.53 -22.36
CA GLY A 30 -1.33 -1.43 -23.08
C GLY A 30 -2.53 -1.06 -22.21
N PHE A 31 -2.33 -0.76 -20.91
CA PHE A 31 -3.42 -0.31 -20.05
C PHE A 31 -3.77 1.17 -20.31
N GLU A 32 -5.07 1.47 -20.38
CA GLU A 32 -5.53 2.85 -20.48
C GLU A 32 -5.28 3.62 -19.18
N LEU A 33 -4.65 4.79 -19.29
CA LEU A 33 -4.27 5.65 -18.16
C LEU A 33 -5.46 6.03 -17.25
N GLY A 34 -6.65 6.25 -17.83
CA GLY A 34 -7.87 6.55 -17.08
C GLY A 34 -8.33 5.38 -16.21
N HIS A 35 -8.20 4.15 -16.71
CA HIS A 35 -8.56 2.93 -15.99
C HIS A 35 -7.61 2.67 -14.83
N VAL A 36 -6.31 2.93 -14.99
CA VAL A 36 -5.30 2.76 -13.92
C VAL A 36 -5.56 3.69 -12.73
N GLY A 37 -5.83 4.97 -13.00
CA GLY A 37 -6.13 5.95 -11.95
C GLY A 37 -7.44 5.64 -11.21
N ALA A 38 -8.50 5.30 -11.95
CA ALA A 38 -9.77 4.89 -11.37
C ALA A 38 -9.62 3.62 -10.52
N MET A 39 -8.83 2.65 -10.97
CA MET A 39 -8.57 1.42 -10.24
C MET A 39 -7.84 1.68 -8.92
N GLY A 40 -6.86 2.59 -8.88
CA GLY A 40 -6.19 2.98 -7.64
C GLY A 40 -7.15 3.55 -6.59
N VAL A 41 -8.09 4.40 -7.02
CA VAL A 41 -9.13 4.95 -6.13
C VAL A 41 -10.06 3.84 -5.64
N LEU A 42 -10.54 2.98 -6.55
CA LEU A 42 -11.41 1.85 -6.19
C LEU A 42 -10.72 0.90 -5.20
N PHE A 43 -9.45 0.57 -5.43
CA PHE A 43 -8.67 -0.25 -4.49
C PHE A 43 -8.51 0.41 -3.13
N SER A 44 -8.26 1.72 -3.07
CA SER A 44 -8.19 2.44 -1.80
C SER A 44 -9.49 2.34 -1.00
N VAL A 45 -10.63 2.50 -1.68
CA VAL A 45 -11.96 2.36 -1.06
C VAL A 45 -12.20 0.93 -0.59
N VAL A 46 -11.93 -0.07 -1.44
CA VAL A 46 -12.10 -1.50 -1.11
C VAL A 46 -11.19 -1.91 0.04
N ALA A 47 -9.91 -1.51 0.02
CA ALA A 47 -8.94 -1.80 1.07
C ALA A 47 -9.33 -1.13 2.40
N THR A 48 -9.82 0.11 2.37
CA THR A 48 -10.32 0.80 3.56
C THR A 48 -11.55 0.11 4.14
N GLY A 49 -12.49 -0.29 3.28
CA GLY A 49 -13.67 -1.07 3.67
C GLY A 49 -13.29 -2.42 4.27
N TRP A 50 -12.37 -3.14 3.62
CA TRP A 50 -11.85 -4.42 4.11
C TRP A 50 -11.14 -4.28 5.46
N ASN A 51 -10.31 -3.25 5.63
CA ASN A 51 -9.66 -2.94 6.91
C ASN A 51 -10.68 -2.78 8.04
N TYR A 52 -11.76 -2.04 7.81
CA TYR A 52 -12.81 -1.89 8.80
C TYR A 52 -13.52 -3.22 9.12
N VAL A 53 -13.94 -3.96 8.10
CA VAL A 53 -14.64 -5.25 8.26
C VAL A 53 -13.77 -6.29 8.95
N TYR A 54 -12.50 -6.42 8.52
CA TYR A 54 -11.55 -7.36 9.08
C TYR A 54 -11.26 -7.06 10.55
N ASN A 55 -11.00 -5.79 10.90
CA ASN A 55 -10.73 -5.40 12.29
C ASN A 55 -11.91 -5.77 13.20
N ILE A 56 -13.15 -5.46 12.78
CA ILE A 56 -14.35 -5.82 13.57
C ILE A 56 -14.50 -7.34 13.68
N GLY A 57 -14.34 -8.07 12.58
CA GLY A 57 -14.45 -9.53 12.56
C GLY A 57 -13.44 -10.19 13.48
N PHE A 58 -12.19 -9.72 13.44
CA PHE A 58 -11.12 -10.23 14.27
C PHE A 58 -11.31 -9.89 15.74
N ASP A 59 -11.72 -8.66 16.06
CA ASP A 59 -11.98 -8.25 17.44
C ASP A 59 -13.16 -9.04 18.05
N LYS A 60 -14.23 -9.30 17.27
CA LYS A 60 -15.32 -10.19 17.68
C LYS A 60 -14.87 -11.63 17.87
N TYR A 61 -14.02 -12.15 16.98
CA TYR A 61 -13.44 -13.48 17.11
C TYR A 61 -12.59 -13.59 18.39
N MET A 62 -11.72 -12.62 18.64
CA MET A 62 -10.90 -12.50 19.84
C MET A 62 -11.74 -12.47 21.11
N LEU A 63 -12.79 -11.64 21.13
CA LEU A 63 -13.70 -11.55 22.27
C LEU A 63 -14.42 -12.89 22.53
N LYS A 64 -14.87 -13.58 21.47
CA LYS A 64 -15.57 -14.87 21.57
C LYS A 64 -14.66 -16.03 21.97
N LYS A 65 -13.42 -16.07 21.48
CA LYS A 65 -12.48 -17.18 21.70
C LYS A 65 -11.57 -17.00 22.90
N MET A 66 -11.16 -15.76 23.19
CA MET A 66 -10.15 -15.47 24.22
C MET A 66 -10.69 -14.60 25.36
N GLY A 67 -11.92 -14.06 25.24
CA GLY A 67 -12.52 -13.22 26.29
C GLY A 67 -11.81 -11.88 26.51
N THR A 68 -10.85 -11.53 25.66
CA THR A 68 -10.04 -10.32 25.75
C THR A 68 -9.73 -9.78 24.36
N VAL A 69 -9.53 -8.46 24.28
CA VAL A 69 -9.07 -7.76 23.07
C VAL A 69 -7.58 -7.40 23.13
N THR A 70 -6.87 -7.85 24.19
CA THR A 70 -5.45 -7.58 24.36
C THR A 70 -4.61 -8.38 23.35
N LYS A 71 -4.12 -7.69 22.31
CA LYS A 71 -3.31 -8.30 21.23
C LYS A 71 -1.84 -8.47 21.68
N THR A 72 -1.46 -9.69 22.04
CA THR A 72 -0.06 -10.10 22.23
C THR A 72 0.71 -10.06 20.90
N THR A 73 2.04 -10.08 20.92
CA THR A 73 2.88 -10.02 19.70
C THR A 73 2.51 -11.10 18.68
N LEU A 74 2.27 -12.33 19.14
CA LEU A 74 1.88 -13.43 18.25
C LEU A 74 0.51 -13.18 17.60
N ILE A 75 -0.45 -12.65 18.36
CA ILE A 75 -1.79 -12.30 17.84
C ILE A 75 -1.69 -11.18 16.81
N ARG A 76 -0.78 -10.22 16.98
CA ARG A 76 -0.53 -9.16 16.00
C ARG A 76 0.03 -9.71 14.69
N ILE A 77 0.96 -10.66 14.76
CA ILE A 77 1.53 -11.30 13.57
C ILE A 77 0.42 -12.06 12.81
N VAL A 78 -0.35 -12.89 13.52
CA VAL A 78 -1.46 -13.65 12.91
C VAL A 78 -2.52 -12.71 12.32
N HIS A 79 -2.85 -11.64 13.02
CA HIS A 79 -3.76 -10.60 12.52
C HIS A 79 -3.25 -9.96 11.24
N SER A 80 -2.00 -9.49 11.21
CA SER A 80 -1.45 -8.83 10.03
C SER A 80 -1.32 -9.77 8.84
N LEU A 81 -0.86 -11.01 9.06
CA LEU A 81 -0.78 -12.00 7.98
C LEU A 81 -2.17 -12.40 7.46
N GLY A 82 -3.15 -12.56 8.35
CA GLY A 82 -4.53 -12.85 7.94
C GLY A 82 -5.21 -11.66 7.25
N PHE A 83 -4.90 -10.43 7.66
CA PHE A 83 -5.38 -9.21 7.02
C PHE A 83 -4.84 -9.12 5.60
N GLU A 84 -3.53 -9.23 5.44
CA GLU A 84 -2.85 -9.15 4.15
C GLU A 84 -3.31 -10.27 3.21
N GLY A 85 -3.32 -11.51 3.70
CA GLY A 85 -3.77 -12.66 2.90
C GLY A 85 -5.24 -12.54 2.49
N GLY A 86 -6.11 -12.08 3.39
CA GLY A 86 -7.52 -11.84 3.08
C GLY A 86 -7.72 -10.68 2.10
N LEU A 87 -6.90 -9.62 2.22
CA LEU A 87 -6.92 -8.50 1.29
C LEU A 87 -6.49 -8.96 -0.11
N LEU A 88 -5.40 -9.71 -0.24
CA LEU A 88 -4.94 -10.29 -1.51
C LEU A 88 -6.02 -11.16 -2.17
N PHE A 89 -6.71 -11.97 -1.37
CA PHE A 89 -7.80 -12.81 -1.86
C PHE A 89 -8.99 -12.00 -2.42
N LEU A 90 -9.18 -10.77 -1.93
CA LEU A 90 -10.21 -9.84 -2.43
C LEU A 90 -9.71 -9.01 -3.61
N THR A 91 -8.49 -8.49 -3.53
CA THR A 91 -7.94 -7.54 -4.51
C THR A 91 -7.54 -8.23 -5.81
N ILE A 92 -6.97 -9.43 -5.77
CA ILE A 92 -6.51 -10.13 -6.98
C ILE A 92 -7.68 -10.48 -7.92
N PRO A 93 -8.78 -11.12 -7.47
CA PRO A 93 -9.92 -11.40 -8.35
C PRO A 93 -10.59 -10.12 -8.85
N PHE A 94 -10.65 -9.08 -8.02
CA PHE A 94 -11.17 -7.78 -8.44
C PHE A 94 -10.30 -7.14 -9.52
N MET A 95 -8.97 -7.17 -9.38
CA MET A 95 -8.03 -6.67 -10.38
C MET A 95 -8.14 -7.44 -11.69
N ALA A 96 -8.20 -8.77 -11.60
CA ALA A 96 -8.37 -9.66 -12.74
C ALA A 96 -9.65 -9.34 -13.51
N TRP A 97 -10.77 -9.16 -12.81
CA TRP A 97 -12.04 -8.77 -13.42
C TRP A 97 -12.01 -7.35 -14.01
N PHE A 98 -11.42 -6.39 -13.30
CA PHE A 98 -11.43 -4.98 -13.71
C PHE A 98 -10.52 -4.69 -14.90
N LEU A 99 -9.35 -5.34 -14.97
CA LEU A 99 -8.38 -5.18 -16.05
C LEU A 99 -8.50 -6.24 -17.16
N ASP A 100 -9.52 -7.11 -17.08
CA ASP A 100 -9.68 -8.26 -17.99
C ASP A 100 -8.41 -9.13 -18.10
N LEU A 101 -7.81 -9.41 -16.95
CA LEU A 101 -6.60 -10.23 -16.81
C LEU A 101 -6.94 -11.61 -16.25
N SER A 102 -6.12 -12.60 -16.58
CA SER A 102 -6.14 -13.87 -15.85
C SER A 102 -5.73 -13.66 -14.38
N LEU A 103 -6.20 -14.53 -13.47
CA LEU A 103 -5.82 -14.46 -12.05
C LEU A 103 -4.30 -14.51 -11.85
N TRP A 104 -3.59 -15.27 -12.69
CA TRP A 104 -2.13 -15.33 -12.65
C TRP A 104 -1.49 -14.00 -13.06
N ASN A 105 -1.97 -13.38 -14.14
CA ASN A 105 -1.44 -12.09 -14.59
C ASN A 105 -1.73 -10.99 -13.56
N ALA A 106 -2.91 -10.98 -12.95
CA ALA A 106 -3.26 -10.06 -11.87
C ALA A 106 -2.35 -10.25 -10.63
N PHE A 107 -2.07 -11.49 -10.25
CA PHE A 107 -1.14 -11.79 -9.15
C PHE A 107 0.29 -11.35 -9.46
N VAL A 108 0.79 -11.60 -10.67
CA VAL A 108 2.11 -11.15 -11.11
C VAL A 108 2.18 -9.63 -11.16
N LEU A 109 1.12 -8.96 -11.62
CA LEU A 109 1.02 -7.51 -11.64
C LEU A 109 1.07 -6.94 -10.22
N ASP A 110 0.31 -7.52 -9.28
CA ASP A 110 0.30 -7.11 -7.87
C ASP A 110 1.69 -7.24 -7.22
N ILE A 111 2.36 -8.38 -7.39
CA ILE A 111 3.75 -8.55 -6.94
C ILE A 111 4.69 -7.54 -7.61
N GLY A 112 4.54 -7.34 -8.93
CA GLY A 112 5.34 -6.36 -9.68
C GLY A 112 5.20 -4.94 -9.12
N MET A 113 3.98 -4.54 -8.76
CA MET A 113 3.67 -3.27 -8.12
C MET A 113 4.34 -3.15 -6.74
N VAL A 114 4.22 -4.19 -5.90
CA VAL A 114 4.87 -4.21 -4.57
C VAL A 114 6.39 -4.07 -4.70
N VAL A 115 6.99 -4.85 -5.60
CA VAL A 115 8.44 -4.81 -5.83
C VAL A 115 8.87 -3.44 -6.38
N PHE A 116 8.12 -2.89 -7.34
CA PHE A 116 8.37 -1.56 -7.87
C PHE A 116 8.34 -0.50 -6.76
N TYR A 117 7.28 -0.44 -5.96
CA TYR A 117 7.15 0.55 -4.88
C TYR A 117 8.21 0.38 -3.79
N LEU A 118 8.66 -0.86 -3.53
CA LEU A 118 9.74 -1.13 -2.58
C LEU A 118 11.05 -0.47 -3.03
N PHE A 119 11.45 -0.69 -4.28
CA PHE A 119 12.68 -0.09 -4.82
C PHE A 119 12.54 1.42 -5.06
N TYR A 120 11.39 1.84 -5.58
CA TYR A 120 11.07 3.25 -5.78
C TYR A 120 11.13 4.02 -4.46
N ALA A 121 10.48 3.52 -3.40
CA ALA A 121 10.48 4.18 -2.11
C ALA A 121 11.88 4.29 -1.52
N TYR A 122 12.68 3.23 -1.62
CA TYR A 122 14.08 3.30 -1.19
C TYR A 122 14.87 4.37 -1.96
N GLY A 123 14.82 4.34 -3.30
CA GLY A 123 15.54 5.29 -4.15
C GLY A 123 15.08 6.73 -3.96
N TYR A 124 13.76 6.96 -3.87
CA TYR A 124 13.18 8.26 -3.63
C TYR A 124 13.58 8.82 -2.26
N ASN A 125 13.50 8.02 -1.19
CA ASN A 125 13.92 8.46 0.14
C ASN A 125 15.41 8.87 0.14
N LEU A 126 16.28 8.08 -0.49
CA LEU A 126 17.70 8.43 -0.63
C LEU A 126 17.91 9.73 -1.41
N ALA A 127 17.21 9.91 -2.53
CA ALA A 127 17.32 11.11 -3.34
C ALA A 127 16.80 12.34 -2.58
N TYR A 128 15.66 12.20 -1.90
CA TYR A 128 15.05 13.28 -1.12
C TYR A 128 15.93 13.69 0.07
N ASP A 129 16.53 12.73 0.76
CA ASP A 129 17.46 13.01 1.86
C ASP A 129 18.73 13.75 1.38
N LYS A 130 19.21 13.47 0.16
CA LYS A 130 20.33 14.20 -0.46
C LYS A 130 19.95 15.60 -0.92
N LEU A 131 18.75 15.78 -1.50
CA LEU A 131 18.26 17.06 -2.00
C LEU A 131 17.79 18.00 -0.87
N PHE A 132 17.26 17.42 0.21
CA PHE A 132 16.78 18.14 1.39
C PHE A 132 17.40 17.56 2.66
N PRO A 133 18.70 17.82 2.88
CA PRO A 133 19.39 17.36 4.06
C PRO A 133 18.75 17.92 5.32
N VAL A 134 18.54 17.06 6.32
CA VAL A 134 18.06 17.49 7.63
C VAL A 134 19.18 18.28 8.30
N PRO A 135 18.91 19.47 8.89
CA PRO A 135 19.92 20.20 9.63
C PRO A 135 20.55 19.26 10.67
N ALA A 136 21.87 19.15 10.63
CA ALA A 136 22.60 18.36 11.61
C ALA A 136 22.21 18.84 13.01
N VAL A 137 21.84 17.91 13.88
CA VAL A 137 21.71 18.22 15.30
C VAL A 137 23.11 18.56 15.76
N THR A 138 23.40 19.86 15.94
CA THR A 138 24.60 20.28 16.66
C THR A 138 24.48 19.68 18.05
N ALA A 139 25.22 18.62 18.33
CA ALA A 139 25.41 18.15 19.69
C ALA A 139 26.08 19.30 20.46
N GLN A 140 25.35 19.90 21.39
CA GLN A 140 25.90 20.73 22.46
C GLN A 140 26.04 19.87 23.70
#